data_AF-J2EXX4-F1
#
_entry.id   AF-J2EXX4-F1
#
_cell.length_a   1.000
_cell.length_b   1.000
_cell.length_c   1.000
_cell.angle_alpha   90.00
_cell.angle_beta   90.00
_cell.angle_gamma   90.00
#
_symmetry.space_group_name_H-M   'P 1'
#
loop_
_entity.id
_entity.type
_entity.pdbx_description
1 polymer ?
#
loop_
_entity_poly.entity_id
_entity_poly.type
_entity_poly.pdbx_seq_one_letter_code
_entity_poly.pdbx_strand_id
1 'polypeptide(L)'
;MNKELPTDFEHFVETLTRLSNKNGLTLGRLNRQELAVILLYISCALKPGERYSERDATARLDQWKTQYAPMLRSDVVELRRTLIDGNYWMREPEGRGYELDATIVGHPLFIRLGEERLEMRIAEQLLAAARAREERKRAALQGSPR
;
A
#
# COMPACT_ATOMS: atom_id res chain seq x y z
N MET A 1 11.09 14.97 4.38
CA MET A 1 9.76 14.93 5.03
C MET A 1 9.93 14.16 6.34
N ASN A 2 9.59 14.72 7.51
CA ASN A 2 9.76 13.97 8.76
C ASN A 2 8.74 12.82 8.81
N LYS A 3 9.28 11.59 8.83
CA LYS A 3 8.53 10.34 8.89
C LYS A 3 7.70 10.29 10.17
N GLU A 4 6.39 10.45 10.02
CA GLU A 4 5.42 10.16 11.08
C GLU A 4 4.88 8.76 10.82
N LEU A 5 5.24 7.81 11.68
CA LEU A 5 4.69 6.46 11.62
C LEU A 5 3.37 6.40 12.38
N PRO A 6 2.34 5.74 11.83
CA PRO A 6 1.15 5.41 12.60
C PRO A 6 1.55 4.56 13.80
N THR A 7 0.96 4.78 14.97
CA THR A 7 1.28 4.01 16.19
C THR A 7 0.09 3.18 16.70
N ASP A 8 -1.13 3.60 16.38
CA ASP A 8 -2.37 2.91 16.75
C ASP A 8 -2.83 1.95 15.65
N PHE A 9 -2.99 0.67 16.00
CA PHE A 9 -3.34 -0.38 15.04
C PHE A 9 -4.80 -0.30 14.58
N GLU A 10 -5.74 -0.01 15.49
CA GLU A 10 -7.16 0.04 15.15
C GLU A 10 -7.43 1.19 14.17
N HIS A 11 -6.87 2.35 14.46
CA HIS A 11 -6.96 3.52 13.60
C HIS A 11 -6.24 3.32 12.25
N PHE A 12 -5.13 2.58 12.25
CA PHE A 12 -4.45 2.18 11.02
C PHE A 12 -5.37 1.31 10.14
N VAL A 13 -5.98 0.27 10.71
CA VAL A 13 -6.90 -0.64 10.00
C VAL A 13 -8.13 0.10 9.51
N GLU A 14 -8.72 0.96 10.35
CA GLU A 14 -9.88 1.79 9.99
C GLU A 14 -9.54 2.71 8.81
N THR A 15 -8.41 3.42 8.87
CA THR A 15 -7.97 4.33 7.80
C THR A 15 -7.75 3.56 6.51
N LEU A 16 -7.07 2.42 6.58
CA LEU A 16 -6.78 1.60 5.41
C LEU A 16 -8.06 1.00 4.78
N THR A 17 -9.01 0.57 5.61
CA THR A 17 -10.35 0.12 5.18
C THR A 17 -11.14 1.25 4.53
N ARG A 18 -11.08 2.46 5.07
CA ARG A 18 -11.73 3.64 4.48
C ARG A 18 -11.12 4.00 3.13
N LEU A 19 -9.79 3.94 3.00
CA LEU A 19 -9.09 4.22 1.74
C LEU A 19 -9.30 3.12 0.69
N SER A 20 -9.38 1.86 1.09
CA SER A 20 -9.61 0.72 0.18
C SER A 20 -10.97 0.81 -0.53
N ASN A 21 -11.96 1.43 0.09
CA ASN A 21 -13.28 1.70 -0.51
C ASN A 21 -13.27 2.81 -1.58
N LYS A 22 -12.21 3.62 -1.66
CA LYS A 22 -12.07 4.68 -2.66
C LYS A 22 -11.49 4.09 -3.96
N ASN A 23 -11.73 4.76 -5.09
CA ASN A 23 -11.07 4.46 -6.35
C ASN A 23 -10.30 5.66 -6.85
N GLY A 24 -9.19 5.43 -7.54
CA GLY A 24 -8.46 6.53 -8.17
C GLY A 24 -7.61 7.33 -7.20
N LEU A 25 -7.19 6.73 -6.08
CA LEU A 25 -6.36 7.43 -5.09
C LEU A 25 -4.98 7.69 -5.65
N THR A 26 -4.51 8.93 -5.54
CA THR A 26 -3.16 9.37 -5.89
C THR A 26 -2.47 9.86 -4.63
N LEU A 27 -1.14 9.70 -4.53
CA LEU A 27 -0.40 10.05 -3.30
C LEU A 27 -0.59 11.52 -2.90
N GLY A 28 -0.58 12.43 -3.87
CA GLY A 28 -0.79 13.87 -3.62
C GLY A 28 -2.19 14.27 -3.14
N ARG A 29 -3.16 13.34 -3.07
CA ARG A 29 -4.52 13.59 -2.53
C ARG A 29 -4.70 13.04 -1.11
N LEU A 30 -3.72 12.32 -0.58
CA LEU A 30 -3.76 11.79 0.76
C LEU A 30 -3.29 12.88 1.73
N ASN A 31 -3.98 13.01 2.86
CA ASN A 31 -3.42 13.81 3.94
C ASN A 31 -2.19 13.10 4.54
N ARG A 32 -1.44 13.79 5.41
CA ARG A 32 -0.19 13.26 5.96
C ARG A 32 -0.35 11.90 6.65
N GLN A 33 -1.43 11.71 7.40
CA GLN A 33 -1.72 10.49 8.13
C GLN A 33 -2.14 9.34 7.20
N GLU A 34 -3.02 9.61 6.24
CA GLU A 34 -3.43 8.67 5.21
C GLU A 34 -2.23 8.21 4.37
N LEU A 35 -1.33 9.14 4.02
CA LEU A 35 -0.11 8.85 3.30
C LEU A 35 0.82 7.96 4.14
N ALA A 36 1.01 8.25 5.42
CA ALA A 36 1.81 7.43 6.31
C ALA A 36 1.27 5.99 6.45
N VAL A 37 -0.06 5.83 6.58
CA VAL A 37 -0.73 4.51 6.60
C VAL A 37 -0.45 3.74 5.31
N ILE A 38 -0.62 4.39 4.15
CA ILE A 38 -0.40 3.78 2.84
C ILE A 38 1.07 3.39 2.62
N LEU A 39 2.02 4.26 2.97
CA LEU A 39 3.45 3.98 2.80
C LEU A 39 3.91 2.86 3.73
N LEU A 40 3.44 2.83 4.99
CA LEU A 40 3.73 1.73 5.90
C LEU A 40 3.16 0.40 5.36
N TYR A 41 1.91 0.41 4.90
CA TYR A 41 1.26 -0.77 4.34
C TYR A 41 2.00 -1.32 3.11
N ILE A 42 2.34 -0.46 2.16
CA ILE A 42 3.03 -0.84 0.92
C ILE A 42 4.47 -1.30 1.17
N SER A 43 5.08 -0.88 2.28
CA SER A 43 6.42 -1.33 2.64
C SER A 43 6.52 -2.85 2.78
N CYS A 44 5.41 -3.55 3.05
CA CYS A 44 5.34 -5.01 3.05
C CYS A 44 5.66 -5.67 1.69
N ALA A 45 5.84 -4.90 0.61
CA ALA A 45 6.31 -5.42 -0.68
C ALA A 45 7.76 -5.93 -0.64
N LEU A 46 8.58 -5.45 0.29
CA LEU A 46 9.93 -5.96 0.54
C LEU A 46 9.94 -6.78 1.83
N LYS A 47 10.84 -7.77 1.89
CA LYS A 47 11.04 -8.56 3.10
C LYS A 47 12.13 -7.94 3.99
N PRO A 48 11.96 -7.97 5.32
CA PRO A 48 13.00 -7.58 6.26
C PRO A 48 14.31 -8.33 6.03
N GLY A 49 15.43 -7.61 6.06
CA GLY A 49 16.78 -8.19 5.91
C GLY A 49 17.14 -8.65 4.50
N GLU A 50 16.22 -8.56 3.53
CA GLU A 50 16.52 -8.82 2.13
C GLU A 50 16.88 -7.52 1.38
N ARG A 51 17.86 -7.64 0.50
CA ARG A 51 18.30 -6.56 -0.39
C ARG A 51 17.91 -6.87 -1.82
N TYR A 52 17.38 -5.86 -2.51
CA TYR A 52 16.86 -5.98 -3.87
C TYR A 52 17.57 -5.05 -4.84
N SER A 53 17.70 -5.48 -6.10
CA SER A 53 18.04 -4.56 -7.18
C SER A 53 16.89 -3.57 -7.42
N GLU A 54 17.16 -2.47 -8.12
CA GLU A 54 16.11 -1.53 -8.50
C GLU A 54 14.97 -2.21 -9.27
N ARG A 55 15.34 -3.08 -10.21
CA ARG A 55 14.40 -3.83 -11.05
C ARG A 55 13.52 -4.74 -10.19
N ASP A 56 14.12 -5.48 -9.27
CA ASP A 56 13.39 -6.43 -8.42
C ASP A 56 12.48 -5.71 -7.42
N ALA A 57 12.97 -4.62 -6.82
CA ALA A 57 12.19 -3.80 -5.89
C ALA A 57 10.98 -3.17 -6.59
N THR A 58 11.16 -2.63 -7.80
CA THR A 58 10.05 -2.10 -8.61
C THR A 58 9.06 -3.18 -9.02
N ALA A 59 9.54 -4.34 -9.49
CA ALA A 59 8.65 -5.44 -9.88
C ALA A 59 7.82 -5.94 -8.69
N ARG A 60 8.43 -6.11 -7.52
CA ARG A 60 7.74 -6.48 -6.28
C ARG A 60 6.72 -5.43 -5.86
N LEU A 61 7.10 -4.15 -5.92
CA LEU A 61 6.20 -3.05 -5.58
C LEU A 61 4.97 -3.03 -6.48
N ASP A 62 5.15 -3.20 -7.79
CA ASP A 62 4.06 -3.19 -8.76
C ASP A 62 3.12 -4.38 -8.59
N GLN A 63 3.69 -5.58 -8.44
CA GLN A 63 2.92 -6.79 -8.16
C GLN A 63 2.12 -6.66 -6.86
N TRP A 64 2.79 -6.21 -5.79
CA TRP A 64 2.16 -6.06 -4.48
C TRP A 64 1.05 -5.01 -4.53
N LYS A 65 1.29 -3.85 -5.15
CA LYS A 65 0.26 -2.81 -5.34
C LYS A 65 -0.94 -3.35 -6.11
N THR A 66 -0.70 -4.09 -7.18
CA THR A 66 -1.79 -4.65 -8.00
C THR A 66 -2.67 -5.61 -7.19
N GLN A 67 -2.05 -6.40 -6.32
CA GLN A 67 -2.74 -7.42 -5.53
C GLN A 67 -3.43 -6.84 -4.28
N TYR A 68 -2.77 -5.93 -3.58
CA TYR A 68 -3.12 -5.53 -2.21
C TYR A 68 -3.50 -4.06 -2.08
N ALA A 69 -3.14 -3.21 -3.06
CA ALA A 69 -3.54 -1.79 -3.09
C ALA A 69 -4.09 -1.30 -4.45
N PRO A 70 -5.03 -2.02 -5.11
CA PRO A 70 -5.61 -1.64 -6.40
C PRO A 70 -6.38 -0.31 -6.40
N MET A 71 -6.71 0.25 -5.23
CA MET A 71 -7.30 1.59 -5.12
C MET A 71 -6.34 2.71 -5.56
N LEU A 72 -5.03 2.46 -5.51
CA LEU A 72 -3.99 3.42 -5.85
C LEU A 72 -3.75 3.47 -7.37
N ARG A 73 -3.74 4.68 -7.92
CA ARG A 73 -3.42 4.95 -9.33
C ARG A 73 -2.04 5.53 -9.55
N SER A 74 -1.34 5.89 -8.47
CA SER A 74 0.03 6.38 -8.56
C SER A 74 0.93 5.39 -9.28
N ASP A 75 1.87 5.92 -10.05
CA ASP A 75 2.84 5.11 -10.78
C ASP A 75 3.83 4.43 -9.81
N VAL A 76 4.34 3.26 -10.19
CA VAL A 76 5.26 2.49 -9.33
C VAL A 76 6.57 3.24 -9.07
N VAL A 77 7.03 4.08 -10.01
CA VAL A 77 8.23 4.91 -9.83
C VAL A 77 7.95 6.04 -8.83
N GLU A 78 6.79 6.68 -8.92
CA GLU A 78 6.35 7.69 -7.95
C GLU A 78 6.25 7.10 -6.53
N LEU A 79 5.64 5.91 -6.41
CA LEU A 79 5.54 5.18 -5.14
C LEU A 79 6.90 4.84 -4.55
N ARG A 80 7.81 4.28 -5.36
CA ARG A 80 9.16 3.92 -4.92
C ARG A 80 9.94 5.15 -4.45
N ARG A 81 9.87 6.25 -5.19
CA ARG A 81 10.50 7.53 -4.79
C ARG A 81 9.93 8.04 -3.47
N THR A 82 8.60 8.03 -3.33
CA THR A 82 7.94 8.48 -2.09
C THR A 82 8.32 7.63 -0.89
N LEU A 83 8.48 6.32 -1.06
CA LEU A 83 8.95 5.41 -0.01
C LEU A 83 10.39 5.73 0.44
N ILE A 84 11.27 6.11 -0.50
CA ILE A 84 12.63 6.55 -0.19
C ILE A 84 12.61 7.91 0.49
N ASP A 85 11.90 8.89 -0.08
CA ASP A 85 11.84 10.27 0.42
C ASP A 85 11.21 10.34 1.84
N GLY A 86 10.36 9.36 2.16
CA GLY A 86 9.76 9.17 3.49
C GLY A 86 10.56 8.28 4.45
N ASN A 87 11.75 7.80 4.06
CA ASN A 87 12.58 6.86 4.83
C ASN A 87 11.84 5.58 5.25
N TYR A 88 10.94 5.08 4.39
CA TYR A 88 10.34 3.76 4.55
C TYR A 88 11.25 2.69 3.94
N TRP A 89 11.79 3.01 2.76
CA TRP A 89 12.81 2.22 2.09
C TRP A 89 14.11 2.99 2.08
N MET A 90 15.22 2.26 2.12
CA MET A 90 16.55 2.82 1.92
C MET A 90 17.05 2.45 0.54
N ARG A 91 17.75 3.40 -0.07
CA ARG A 91 18.51 3.18 -1.29
C ARG A 91 19.98 3.33 -0.95
N GLU A 92 20.78 2.33 -1.30
CA GLU A 92 22.21 2.42 -1.03
C GLU A 92 22.88 3.57 -1.81
N PRO A 93 23.95 4.17 -1.25
CA PRO A 93 24.67 5.27 -1.89
C PRO A 93 25.20 4.95 -3.29
N GLU A 94 25.61 3.70 -3.52
CA GLU A 94 26.07 3.23 -4.83
C GLU A 94 24.93 3.01 -5.84
N GLY A 95 23.68 3.19 -5.41
CA GLY A 95 22.48 3.01 -6.23
C GLY A 95 22.13 1.55 -6.55
N ARG A 96 22.80 0.57 -5.92
CA ARG A 96 22.72 -0.86 -6.27
C ARG A 96 21.78 -1.68 -5.38
N GLY A 97 21.19 -1.10 -4.35
CA GLY A 97 20.39 -1.83 -3.36
C GLY A 97 19.21 -1.03 -2.88
N TYR A 98 18.06 -1.70 -2.79
CA TYR A 98 16.85 -1.23 -2.14
C TYR A 98 16.51 -2.20 -1.03
N GLU A 99 16.24 -1.68 0.15
CA GLU A 99 15.90 -2.46 1.34
C GLU A 99 14.93 -1.69 2.23
N LEU A 100 14.35 -2.37 3.21
CA LEU A 100 13.55 -1.70 4.23
C LEU A 100 14.43 -0.90 5.17
N ASP A 101 13.96 0.29 5.54
CA ASP A 101 14.59 1.05 6.61
C ASP A 101 14.48 0.30 7.95
N ALA A 102 15.56 0.30 8.73
CA ALA A 102 15.64 -0.43 9.99
C ALA A 102 14.55 -0.01 11.00
N THR A 103 14.12 1.26 10.97
CA THR A 103 13.05 1.74 11.84
C THR A 103 11.67 1.25 11.40
N ILE A 104 11.49 0.87 10.12
CA ILE A 104 10.28 0.15 9.67
C ILE A 104 10.32 -1.30 10.16
N VAL A 105 11.45 -1.98 9.98
CA VAL A 105 11.59 -3.39 10.36
C VAL A 105 11.30 -3.60 11.85
N GLY A 106 11.78 -2.70 12.71
CA GLY A 106 11.51 -2.74 14.15
C GLY A 106 10.18 -2.13 14.59
N HIS A 107 9.37 -1.59 13.66
CA HIS A 107 8.14 -0.89 14.04
C HIS A 107 7.05 -1.88 14.47
N PRO A 108 6.42 -1.72 15.66
CA PRO A 108 5.42 -2.67 16.16
C PRO A 108 4.25 -2.92 15.19
N LEU A 109 3.72 -1.87 14.56
CA LEU A 109 2.67 -2.06 13.56
C LEU A 109 3.16 -2.83 12.33
N PHE A 110 4.40 -2.62 11.88
CA PHE A 110 4.91 -3.33 10.69
C PHE A 110 5.07 -4.82 10.96
N ILE A 111 5.61 -5.17 12.13
CA ILE A 111 5.72 -6.55 12.61
C ILE A 111 4.32 -7.19 12.63
N ARG A 112 3.36 -6.51 13.27
CA ARG A 112 1.98 -6.97 13.37
C ARG A 112 1.30 -7.13 12.01
N LEU A 113 1.57 -6.25 11.04
CA LEU A 113 1.06 -6.38 9.67
C LEU A 113 1.50 -7.70 9.03
N GLY A 114 2.78 -8.06 9.19
CA GLY A 114 3.33 -9.31 8.67
C GLY A 114 2.78 -10.54 9.40
N GLU A 115 2.62 -10.47 10.72
CA GLU A 115 2.10 -11.58 11.55
C GLU A 115 0.61 -11.84 11.29
N GLU A 116 -0.22 -10.78 11.28
CA GLU A 116 -1.65 -10.88 11.04
C GLU A 116 -2.01 -11.03 9.55
N ARG A 117 -1.02 -10.89 8.66
CA ARG A 117 -1.19 -10.92 7.20
C ARG A 117 -2.32 -10.00 6.75
N LEU A 118 -2.33 -8.78 7.28
CA LEU A 118 -3.42 -7.82 7.09
C LEU A 118 -3.66 -7.54 5.59
N GLU A 119 -2.63 -7.69 4.77
CA GLU A 119 -2.74 -7.60 3.32
C GLU A 119 -3.76 -8.58 2.72
N MET A 120 -3.88 -9.80 3.26
CA MET A 120 -4.89 -10.75 2.80
C MET A 120 -6.30 -10.29 3.16
N ARG A 121 -6.52 -9.83 4.38
CA ARG A 121 -7.83 -9.30 4.82
C ARG A 121 -8.26 -8.12 3.96
N ILE A 122 -7.33 -7.23 3.61
CA ILE A 122 -7.60 -6.09 2.73
C ILE A 122 -7.86 -6.54 1.30
N ALA A 123 -7.09 -7.48 0.77
CA ALA A 123 -7.35 -8.06 -0.55
C ALA A 123 -8.75 -8.69 -0.63
N GLU A 124 -9.16 -9.44 0.40
CA GLU A 124 -10.50 -10.02 0.49
C GLU A 124 -11.60 -8.95 0.48
N GLN A 125 -11.44 -7.88 1.26
CA GLN A 125 -12.37 -6.75 1.27
C GLN A 125 -12.42 -6.04 -0.10
N LEU A 126 -11.27 -5.83 -0.73
CA LEU A 126 -11.17 -5.19 -2.04
C LEU A 126 -11.80 -6.04 -3.14
N LEU A 127 -11.60 -7.36 -3.09
CA LEU A 127 -12.26 -8.33 -3.95
C LEU A 127 -13.79 -8.30 -3.75
N ALA A 128 -14.25 -8.28 -2.50
CA ALA A 128 -15.68 -8.16 -2.19
C ALA A 128 -16.26 -6.84 -2.71
N ALA A 129 -15.57 -5.71 -2.51
CA ALA A 129 -15.98 -4.41 -3.03
C ALA A 129 -15.95 -4.35 -4.57
N ALA A 130 -15.00 -5.02 -5.22
CA ALA A 130 -14.96 -5.15 -6.68
C ALA A 130 -16.14 -5.96 -7.21
N ARG A 131 -16.46 -7.10 -6.57
CA ARG A 131 -17.64 -7.92 -6.91
C ARG A 131 -18.94 -7.14 -6.74
N ALA A 132 -19.12 -6.46 -5.61
CA ALA A 132 -20.31 -5.62 -5.36
C ALA A 132 -20.46 -4.49 -6.39
N ARG A 133 -19.35 -3.91 -6.86
CA ARG A 133 -19.37 -2.90 -7.95
C ARG A 133 -19.81 -3.51 -9.28
N GLU A 134 -19.30 -4.68 -9.61
CA GLU A 134 -19.65 -5.39 -10.84
C GLU A 134 -21.13 -5.80 -10.84
N GLU A 135 -21.64 -6.27 -9.71
CA GLU A 135 -23.07 -6.57 -9.52
C GLU A 135 -23.95 -5.32 -9.69
N ARG A 136 -23.56 -4.18 -9.10
CA ARG A 136 -24.27 -2.90 -9.29
C ARG A 136 -24.29 -2.46 -10.74
N LYS A 137 -23.16 -2.60 -11.46
CA LYS A 137 -23.10 -2.28 -12.91
C LYS A 137 -24.04 -3.18 -13.72
N ARG A 138 -24.04 -4.49 -13.43
CA ARG A 138 -24.92 -5.45 -14.11
C ARG A 138 -26.40 -5.16 -13.84
N ALA A 139 -26.75 -4.85 -12.59
CA ALA A 139 -28.11 -4.46 -12.22
C ALA A 139 -28.56 -3.16 -12.92
N ALA A 140 -27.68 -2.16 -13.03
CA ALA A 140 -27.96 -0.91 -13.75
C ALA A 140 -28.15 -1.12 -15.26
N LEU A 141 -27.43 -2.08 -15.87
CA LEU A 141 -27.57 -2.44 -17.29
C LEU A 141 -28.83 -3.26 -17.57
N GLN A 142 -29.30 -4.06 -16.61
CA GLN A 142 -30.51 -4.88 -16.74
C GLN A 142 -31.79 -4.14 -16.33
N GLY A 143 -31.68 -3.09 -15.51
CA GLY A 143 -32.80 -2.29 -15.00
C GLY A 143 -33.10 -1.01 -15.79
N SER A 144 -32.64 -0.87 -17.04
CA SER A 144 -32.99 0.26 -17.91
C SER A 144 -34.16 -0.14 -18.82
N PRO A 145 -35.42 0.10 -18.43
CA PRO A 145 -36.54 -0.03 -19.35
C PRO A 145 -36.41 1.09 -20.40
N ARG A 146 -36.50 0.70 -21.68
CA ARG A 146 -36.81 1.64 -22.76
C ARG A 146 -38.27 2.08 -22.65
#